data_AF-A0A816HEA3-F1
#
_entry.id   AF-A0A816HEA3-F1
#
_cell.length_a   1.000
_cell.length_b   1.000
_cell.length_c   1.000
_cell.angle_alpha   90.00
_cell.angle_beta   90.00
_cell.angle_gamma   90.00
#
_symmetry.space_group_name_H-M   'P 1'
#
loop_
_entity.id
_entity.type
_entity.pdbx_description
1 polymer ?
#
loop_
_entity_poly.entity_id
_entity_poly.type
_entity_poly.pdbx_seq_one_letter_code
_entity_poly.pdbx_strand_id
1 'polypeptide(L)'
;MLLSSRLPPTTMPLSSTTIYDNGTEYSHQTNSTTLAPSIPKHYNVPFAIQHGYFRSVRYLLELHYDPNERDSQLRTPLILCAYVENDRWSLSLAHNLLEKGAKIALEDHARRNAMHHACAVQRIELVQLYLSCLDFHIEAQDCEGNTCLHYVAIT
;
A
#
# COMPACT_ATOMS: atom_id res chain seq x y z
N MET A 1 34.04 51.54 -24.74
CA MET A 1 33.17 50.91 -23.74
C MET A 1 32.75 49.55 -24.28
N LEU A 2 33.33 48.47 -23.75
CA LEU A 2 33.28 47.12 -24.32
C LEU A 2 31.98 46.35 -23.95
N LEU A 3 31.72 45.36 -24.81
CA LEU A 3 30.63 44.40 -24.95
C LEU A 3 30.13 43.65 -23.69
N SER A 4 28.81 43.39 -23.69
CA SER A 4 28.13 42.09 -23.52
C SER A 4 28.87 40.94 -22.80
N SER A 5 28.26 40.40 -21.74
CA SER A 5 27.90 38.96 -21.66
C SER A 5 27.11 38.63 -20.39
N ARG A 6 25.98 37.94 -20.58
CA ARG A 6 25.20 37.27 -19.53
C ARG A 6 25.93 35.99 -19.10
N LEU A 7 26.01 35.74 -17.80
CA LEU A 7 26.45 34.46 -17.23
C LEU A 7 25.23 33.53 -16.99
N PRO A 8 25.31 32.22 -17.29
CA PRO A 8 24.24 31.25 -17.02
C PRO A 8 24.26 30.75 -15.56
N PRO A 9 23.12 30.25 -15.03
CA PRO A 9 23.09 29.67 -13.70
C PRO A 9 23.80 28.30 -13.68
N THR A 10 24.69 28.14 -12.70
CA THR A 10 25.48 26.96 -12.41
C THR A 10 24.62 25.78 -11.98
N THR A 11 24.69 24.69 -12.75
CA THR A 11 24.17 23.36 -12.42
C THR A 11 24.95 22.73 -11.26
N MET A 12 24.27 22.35 -10.18
CA MET A 12 24.85 21.46 -9.16
C MET A 12 24.71 19.99 -9.59
N PRO A 13 25.70 19.12 -9.32
CA PRO A 13 25.69 17.75 -9.77
C PRO A 13 24.75 16.90 -8.90
N LEU A 14 23.85 16.15 -9.54
CA LEU A 14 23.15 15.03 -8.91
C LEU A 14 24.19 13.97 -8.55
N SER A 15 24.52 13.88 -7.25
CA SER A 15 25.26 12.76 -6.70
C SER A 15 24.41 11.50 -6.86
N SER A 16 24.80 10.70 -7.84
CA SER A 16 24.50 9.29 -8.01
C SER A 16 24.73 8.53 -6.70
N THR A 17 23.67 8.10 -6.03
CA THR A 17 23.77 6.99 -5.07
C THR A 17 22.99 5.83 -5.62
N THR A 18 23.66 5.09 -6.50
CA THR A 18 23.30 3.72 -6.83
C THR A 18 23.37 2.88 -5.56
N ILE A 19 22.24 2.36 -5.09
CA ILE A 19 22.23 1.20 -4.20
C ILE A 19 21.81 0.02 -5.06
N TYR A 20 22.81 -0.75 -5.48
CA TYR A 20 22.61 -2.08 -6.04
C TYR A 20 22.42 -3.04 -4.87
N ASP A 21 21.31 -3.76 -4.85
CA ASP A 21 21.34 -5.13 -4.36
C ASP A 21 20.37 -5.99 -5.18
N ASN A 22 20.92 -7.06 -5.75
CA ASN A 22 20.29 -8.05 -6.64
C ASN A 22 20.12 -7.70 -8.13
N GLY A 23 21.24 -7.48 -8.82
CA GLY A 23 21.63 -8.31 -9.97
C GLY A 23 20.77 -8.40 -11.25
N THR A 24 19.77 -7.55 -11.49
CA THR A 24 19.08 -7.53 -12.80
C THR A 24 19.16 -6.15 -13.45
N GLU A 25 19.97 -6.05 -14.52
CA GLU A 25 19.94 -4.92 -15.45
C GLU A 25 18.62 -4.91 -16.23
N TYR A 26 17.87 -3.81 -16.14
CA TYR A 26 16.80 -3.52 -17.11
C TYR A 26 17.08 -2.17 -17.75
N SER A 27 17.45 -2.23 -19.03
CA SER A 27 17.62 -1.07 -19.90
C SER A 27 16.26 -0.66 -20.46
N HIS A 28 15.83 0.57 -20.20
CA HIS A 28 14.78 1.19 -21.01
C HIS A 28 15.17 2.62 -21.38
N GLN A 29 15.38 2.81 -22.69
CA GLN A 29 15.43 4.11 -23.36
C GLN A 29 14.11 4.85 -23.10
N THR A 30 14.19 6.06 -22.56
CA THR A 30 13.04 6.94 -22.36
C THR A 30 12.98 7.97 -23.48
N ASN A 31 11.99 7.85 -24.35
CA ASN A 31 11.62 8.94 -25.26
C ASN A 31 10.67 9.90 -24.55
N SER A 32 11.03 11.17 -24.67
CA SER A 32 10.51 12.37 -24.04
C SER A 32 9.10 12.75 -24.46
N THR A 33 8.13 12.80 -23.52
CA THR A 33 7.27 13.97 -23.23
C THR A 33 6.40 13.68 -22.00
N THR A 34 6.55 14.51 -20.96
CA THR A 34 5.67 14.65 -19.76
C THR A 34 5.11 13.36 -19.17
N LEU A 35 5.95 12.61 -18.46
CA LEU A 35 5.51 11.50 -17.62
C LEU A 35 5.74 11.90 -16.17
N ALA A 36 4.65 12.00 -15.39
CA ALA A 36 4.74 11.83 -13.94
C ALA A 36 5.65 10.62 -13.66
N PRO A 37 6.53 10.66 -12.65
CA PRO A 37 7.50 9.60 -12.41
C PRO A 37 6.76 8.26 -12.43
N SER A 38 7.01 7.49 -13.49
CA SER A 38 6.32 6.23 -13.71
C SER A 38 6.78 5.29 -12.61
N ILE A 39 5.94 5.11 -11.59
CA ILE A 39 6.17 4.14 -10.52
C ILE A 39 6.47 2.82 -11.24
N PRO A 40 7.65 2.19 -11.03
CA PRO A 40 7.99 0.98 -11.75
C PRO A 40 6.89 -0.03 -11.48
N LYS A 41 6.27 -0.59 -12.54
CA LYS A 41 5.13 -1.53 -12.46
C LYS A 41 5.38 -2.73 -11.52
N HIS A 42 6.63 -3.00 -11.15
CA HIS A 42 7.04 -4.09 -10.26
C HIS A 42 7.09 -3.73 -8.77
N TYR A 43 6.97 -2.45 -8.39
CA TYR A 43 6.90 -2.02 -6.98
C TYR A 43 5.46 -1.70 -6.60
N ASN A 44 4.64 -2.73 -6.48
CA ASN A 44 3.26 -2.59 -6.01
C ASN A 44 3.18 -2.59 -4.47
N VAL A 45 2.31 -1.77 -3.88
CA VAL A 45 2.18 -1.61 -2.42
C VAL A 45 1.78 -2.90 -1.70
N PRO A 46 0.85 -3.76 -2.19
CA PRO A 46 0.58 -5.06 -1.60
C PRO A 46 1.84 -5.93 -1.42
N PHE A 47 2.72 -5.94 -2.41
CA PHE A 47 3.99 -6.67 -2.35
C PHE A 47 4.92 -6.06 -1.29
N ALA A 48 5.02 -4.73 -1.26
CA ALA A 48 5.81 -4.02 -0.25
C ALA A 48 5.27 -4.22 1.19
N ILE A 49 3.95 -4.36 1.36
CA ILE A 49 3.32 -4.63 2.66
C ILE A 49 3.69 -6.04 3.14
N GLN A 50 3.55 -7.04 2.26
CA GLN A 50 3.82 -8.45 2.57
C GLN A 50 5.27 -8.71 2.99
N HIS A 51 6.22 -7.95 2.45
CA HIS A 51 7.65 -8.08 2.74
C HIS A 51 8.14 -7.07 3.80
N GLY A 52 7.25 -6.30 4.41
CA GLY A 52 7.60 -5.33 5.45
C GLY A 52 8.50 -4.19 4.95
N TYR A 53 8.37 -3.78 3.69
CA TYR A 53 9.13 -2.65 3.14
C TYR A 53 8.51 -1.30 3.55
N PHE A 54 8.56 -1.03 4.86
CA PHE A 54 7.89 0.10 5.53
C PHE A 54 8.16 1.46 4.87
N ARG A 55 9.42 1.74 4.54
CA ARG A 55 9.84 3.00 3.92
C ARG A 55 9.28 3.14 2.52
N SER A 56 9.30 2.07 1.74
CA SER A 56 8.73 2.02 0.39
C SER A 56 7.22 2.19 0.42
N VAL A 57 6.52 1.54 1.36
CA VAL A 57 5.06 1.70 1.52
C VAL A 57 4.71 3.16 1.83
N ARG A 58 5.41 3.82 2.77
CA ARG A 58 5.16 5.24 3.06
C ARG A 58 5.36 6.13 1.83
N TYR A 59 6.48 5.95 1.13
CA TYR A 59 6.76 6.71 -0.09
C TYR A 59 5.70 6.48 -1.18
N LEU A 60 5.25 5.24 -1.38
CA LEU A 60 4.22 4.92 -2.36
C LEU A 60 2.85 5.51 -1.99
N LEU A 61 2.47 5.49 -0.70
CA LEU A 61 1.23 6.13 -0.22
C LEU A 61 1.22 7.65 -0.39
N GLU A 62 2.38 8.29 -0.44
CA GLU A 62 2.51 9.72 -0.76
C GLU A 62 2.32 10.01 -2.26
N LEU A 63 2.57 9.02 -3.12
CA LEU A 63 2.52 9.14 -4.58
C LEU A 63 1.20 8.63 -5.18
N HIS A 64 0.10 9.41 -5.09
CA HIS A 64 -1.18 9.14 -5.78
C HIS A 64 -1.64 7.66 -5.85
N TYR A 65 -1.26 6.86 -4.86
CA TYR A 65 -1.51 5.43 -4.85
C TYR A 65 -2.99 5.18 -4.59
N ASP A 66 -3.59 4.24 -5.33
CA ASP A 66 -4.97 3.82 -5.07
C ASP A 66 -4.98 2.92 -3.83
N PRO A 67 -5.53 3.39 -2.68
CA PRO A 67 -5.57 2.60 -1.46
C PRO A 67 -6.44 1.33 -1.56
N ASN A 68 -7.19 1.18 -2.66
CA ASN A 68 -8.04 0.04 -2.96
C ASN A 68 -7.44 -0.91 -4.01
N GLU A 69 -6.19 -0.70 -4.42
CA GLU A 69 -5.53 -1.60 -5.36
C GLU A 69 -5.52 -3.04 -4.82
N ARG A 70 -5.64 -4.01 -5.72
CA ARG A 70 -5.82 -5.41 -5.37
C ARG A 70 -4.64 -6.24 -5.87
N ASP A 71 -4.17 -7.14 -5.03
CA ASP A 71 -3.17 -8.14 -5.43
C ASP A 71 -3.80 -9.26 -6.28
N SER A 72 -3.00 -10.26 -6.65
CA SER A 72 -3.46 -11.42 -7.42
C SER A 72 -4.53 -12.26 -6.72
N GLN A 73 -4.73 -12.07 -5.41
CA GLN A 73 -5.75 -12.71 -4.60
C GLN A 73 -6.94 -11.78 -4.33
N LEU A 74 -7.04 -10.65 -5.02
CA LEU A 74 -8.04 -9.60 -4.81
C LEU A 74 -7.98 -8.96 -3.42
N ARG A 75 -6.89 -9.15 -2.69
CA ARG A 75 -6.71 -8.55 -1.37
C ARG A 75 -6.30 -7.10 -1.52
N THR A 76 -6.97 -6.24 -0.77
CA THR A 76 -6.62 -4.82 -0.64
C THR A 76 -5.50 -4.64 0.39
N PRO A 77 -4.80 -3.49 0.38
CA PRO A 77 -3.87 -3.10 1.44
C PRO A 77 -4.45 -3.25 2.85
N LEU A 78 -5.72 -2.91 3.06
CA LEU A 78 -6.38 -3.09 4.35
C LEU A 78 -6.47 -4.56 4.77
N ILE A 79 -6.79 -5.47 3.85
CA ILE A 79 -6.78 -6.92 4.13
C ILE A 79 -5.36 -7.37 4.53
N LEU A 80 -4.33 -6.82 3.88
CA LEU A 80 -2.95 -7.21 4.14
C LEU A 80 -2.43 -6.73 5.50
N CYS A 81 -2.99 -5.65 6.07
CA CYS A 81 -2.64 -5.19 7.43
C CYS A 81 -2.81 -6.30 8.48
N ALA A 82 -3.77 -7.22 8.30
CA ALA A 82 -4.00 -8.30 9.25
C ALA A 82 -2.77 -9.23 9.41
N TYR A 83 -1.95 -9.36 8.36
CA TYR A 83 -0.81 -10.27 8.28
C TYR A 83 0.54 -9.61 8.59
N VAL A 84 0.51 -8.32 8.87
CA VAL A 84 1.69 -7.57 9.27
C VAL A 84 2.12 -7.99 10.68
N GLU A 85 3.37 -8.39 10.86
CA GLU A 85 3.91 -8.83 12.15
C GLU A 85 3.94 -7.72 13.22
N ASN A 86 4.21 -6.48 12.83
CA ASN A 86 4.32 -5.36 13.77
C ASN A 86 2.99 -4.63 13.95
N ASP A 87 2.37 -4.79 15.12
CA ASP A 87 1.04 -4.26 15.46
C ASP A 87 0.95 -2.74 15.28
N ARG A 88 1.94 -2.01 15.80
CA ARG A 88 1.96 -0.55 15.69
C ARG A 88 2.04 -0.10 14.24
N TRP A 89 2.83 -0.78 13.42
CA TRP A 89 2.89 -0.45 12.00
C TRP A 89 1.62 -0.86 11.27
N SER A 90 1.08 -2.05 11.55
CA SER A 90 -0.18 -2.52 10.98
C SER A 90 -1.31 -1.51 11.22
N LEU A 91 -1.46 -1.07 12.48
CA LEU A 91 -2.46 -0.08 12.87
C LEU A 91 -2.20 1.28 12.21
N SER A 92 -0.96 1.75 12.23
CA SER A 92 -0.58 3.02 11.57
C SER A 92 -0.88 2.98 10.08
N LEU A 93 -0.55 1.87 9.40
CA LEU A 93 -0.79 1.68 7.98
C LEU A 93 -2.29 1.66 7.68
N ALA A 94 -3.08 0.93 8.47
CA ALA A 94 -4.53 0.90 8.34
C ALA A 94 -5.15 2.30 8.49
N HIS A 95 -4.72 3.09 9.47
CA HIS A 95 -5.14 4.49 9.61
C HIS A 95 -4.84 5.32 8.36
N ASN A 96 -3.59 5.28 7.88
CA ASN A 96 -3.18 6.04 6.68
C ASN A 96 -4.00 5.63 5.45
N LEU A 97 -4.26 4.34 5.27
CA LEU A 97 -5.07 3.82 4.17
C LEU A 97 -6.52 4.30 4.25
N LEU A 98 -7.14 4.26 5.44
CA LEU A 98 -8.51 4.74 5.67
C LEU A 98 -8.62 6.25 5.41
N GLU A 99 -7.65 7.04 5.88
CA GLU A 99 -7.58 8.49 5.60
C GLU A 99 -7.49 8.80 4.10
N LYS A 100 -6.89 7.90 3.32
CA LYS A 100 -6.80 8.00 1.85
C LYS A 100 -8.03 7.46 1.11
N GLY A 101 -9.03 6.92 1.82
CA GLY A 101 -10.27 6.40 1.23
C GLY A 101 -10.22 4.91 0.89
N ALA A 102 -9.42 4.13 1.61
CA ALA A 102 -9.50 2.67 1.58
C ALA A 102 -10.88 2.21 2.06
N LYS A 103 -11.47 1.23 1.35
CA LYS A 103 -12.79 0.67 1.64
C LYS A 103 -12.66 -0.64 2.39
N ILE A 104 -13.37 -0.76 3.51
CA ILE A 104 -13.37 -2.00 4.30
C ILE A 104 -14.18 -3.08 3.61
N ALA A 105 -15.27 -2.70 2.93
CA ALA A 105 -16.20 -3.63 2.29
C ALA A 105 -15.63 -4.40 1.08
N LEU A 106 -14.42 -4.09 0.62
CA LEU A 106 -13.82 -4.80 -0.51
C LEU A 106 -13.39 -6.20 -0.09
N GLU A 107 -13.80 -7.17 -0.90
CA GLU A 107 -13.59 -8.60 -0.65
C GLU A 107 -12.43 -9.18 -1.47
N ASP A 108 -11.81 -10.24 -0.93
CA ASP A 108 -10.87 -11.15 -1.61
C ASP A 108 -11.61 -12.22 -2.47
N HIS A 109 -10.89 -13.17 -3.05
CA HIS A 109 -11.49 -14.27 -3.84
C HIS A 109 -12.49 -15.15 -3.06
N ALA A 110 -12.34 -15.25 -1.74
CA ALA A 110 -13.21 -16.02 -0.87
C ALA A 110 -14.35 -15.17 -0.30
N ARG A 111 -14.58 -13.97 -0.87
CA ARG A 111 -15.56 -13.00 -0.37
C ARG A 111 -15.27 -12.48 1.04
N ARG A 112 -14.02 -12.57 1.50
CA ARG A 112 -13.62 -12.08 2.82
C ARG A 112 -13.12 -10.65 2.71
N ASN A 113 -13.62 -9.81 3.60
CA ASN A 113 -13.21 -8.41 3.71
C ASN A 113 -12.13 -8.23 4.81
N ALA A 114 -11.60 -7.01 4.99
CA ALA A 114 -10.54 -6.73 5.96
C ALA A 114 -10.88 -7.18 7.40
N MET A 115 -12.15 -7.11 7.79
CA MET A 115 -12.61 -7.52 9.11
C MET A 115 -12.53 -9.04 9.31
N HIS A 116 -12.92 -9.85 8.32
CA HIS A 116 -12.80 -11.31 8.40
C HIS A 116 -11.36 -11.71 8.70
N HIS A 117 -10.40 -11.12 7.99
CA HIS A 117 -8.98 -11.38 8.19
C HIS A 117 -8.49 -10.87 9.55
N ALA A 118 -8.89 -9.68 10.00
CA ALA A 118 -8.51 -9.17 11.31
C ALA A 118 -9.05 -10.05 12.46
N CYS A 119 -10.27 -10.55 12.36
CA CYS A 119 -10.86 -11.51 13.31
C CYS A 119 -10.11 -12.86 13.29
N ALA A 120 -9.87 -13.43 12.10
CA ALA A 120 -9.19 -14.71 11.95
C ALA A 120 -7.75 -14.72 12.52
N VAL A 121 -7.06 -13.58 12.45
CA VAL A 121 -5.69 -13.42 12.97
C VAL A 121 -5.67 -12.74 14.35
N GLN A 122 -6.83 -12.54 14.98
CA GLN A 122 -6.98 -11.95 16.33
C GLN A 122 -6.32 -10.56 16.49
N ARG A 123 -6.42 -9.70 15.47
CA ARG A 123 -5.84 -8.34 15.47
C ARG A 123 -6.81 -7.36 16.15
N ILE A 124 -6.86 -7.37 17.47
CA ILE A 124 -7.84 -6.62 18.29
C ILE A 124 -7.85 -5.11 17.94
N GLU A 125 -6.68 -4.49 17.80
CA GLU A 125 -6.60 -3.05 17.49
C GLU A 125 -7.13 -2.73 16.09
N LEU A 126 -6.89 -3.59 15.10
CA LEU A 126 -7.48 -3.44 13.76
C LEU A 126 -8.99 -3.63 13.79
N VAL A 127 -9.48 -4.62 14.54
CA VAL A 127 -10.91 -4.86 14.75
C VAL A 127 -11.58 -3.62 15.33
N GLN A 128 -10.99 -3.01 16.35
CA GLN A 128 -11.50 -1.76 16.95
C GLN A 128 -11.51 -0.61 15.94
N LEU A 129 -10.43 -0.45 15.17
CA LEU A 129 -10.35 0.56 14.12
C LEU A 129 -11.44 0.36 13.06
N TYR A 130 -11.64 -0.85 12.56
CA TYR A 130 -12.62 -1.13 11.51
C TYR A 130 -14.06 -0.98 11.98
N LEU A 131 -14.36 -1.30 13.24
CA LEU A 131 -15.67 -1.05 13.85
C LEU A 131 -16.02 0.44 13.94
N SER A 132 -15.01 1.32 13.97
CA SER A 132 -15.22 2.77 13.99
C SER A 132 -15.50 3.40 12.62
N CYS A 133 -15.42 2.61 11.54
CA CYS A 133 -15.56 3.10 10.17
C CYS A 133 -17.01 3.04 9.67
N LEU A 134 -17.42 4.04 8.87
CA LEU A 134 -18.81 4.24 8.46
C LEU A 134 -19.31 3.19 7.45
N ASP A 135 -18.43 2.64 6.61
CA ASP A 135 -18.75 1.68 5.54
C ASP A 135 -18.72 0.22 6.01
N PHE A 136 -18.56 -0.02 7.31
CA PHE A 136 -18.47 -1.36 7.88
C PHE A 136 -19.84 -2.06 7.94
N HIS A 137 -19.88 -3.31 7.46
CA HIS A 137 -21.05 -4.18 7.50
C HIS A 137 -20.72 -5.45 8.30
N ILE A 138 -21.21 -5.53 9.54
CA ILE A 138 -20.92 -6.65 10.46
C ILE A 138 -21.47 -7.99 9.97
N GLU A 139 -22.56 -7.95 9.21
CA GLU A 139 -23.25 -9.13 8.65
C GLU A 139 -22.72 -9.54 7.27
N ALA A 140 -21.61 -8.96 6.81
CA ALA A 140 -20.98 -9.38 5.56
C ALA A 140 -20.56 -10.86 5.68
N GLN A 141 -20.96 -11.67 4.70
CA GLN A 141 -20.69 -13.11 4.64
C GLN A 141 -19.69 -13.44 3.54
N ASP A 142 -18.77 -14.34 3.86
CA ASP A 142 -17.84 -14.94 2.91
C ASP A 142 -18.50 -16.01 2.01
N CYS A 143 -17.71 -16.74 1.22
CA CYS A 143 -18.21 -17.79 0.34
C CYS A 143 -18.80 -19.00 1.07
N GLU A 144 -18.51 -19.19 2.35
CA GLU A 144 -19.04 -20.26 3.19
C GLU A 144 -20.26 -19.81 4.00
N GLY A 145 -20.67 -18.55 3.89
CA GLY A 145 -21.74 -17.96 4.69
C GLY A 145 -21.29 -17.51 6.08
N ASN A 146 -19.99 -17.54 6.36
CA ASN A 146 -19.43 -17.11 7.63
C ASN A 146 -19.33 -15.59 7.67
N THR A 147 -19.76 -15.00 8.79
CA THR A 147 -19.46 -13.60 9.13
C THR A 147 -18.13 -13.48 9.86
N CYS A 148 -17.61 -12.26 10.04
CA CYS A 148 -16.35 -12.05 10.77
C CYS A 148 -16.38 -12.63 12.20
N LEU A 149 -17.54 -12.68 12.85
CA LEU A 149 -17.69 -13.25 14.20
C LEU A 149 -17.46 -14.77 14.23
N HIS A 150 -17.77 -15.49 13.15
CA HIS A 150 -17.51 -16.94 13.09
C HIS A 150 -16.01 -17.25 13.21
N TYR A 151 -15.16 -16.36 12.69
CA TYR A 151 -13.70 -16.50 12.75
C TYR A 151 -13.12 -16.21 14.14
N VAL A 152 -13.84 -15.51 15.03
CA VAL A 152 -13.40 -15.25 16.41
C VAL A 152 -13.62 -16.48 17.29
N ALA A 153 -14.63 -17.30 16.99
CA ALA A 153 -15.01 -18.46 17.81
C ALA A 153 -14.20 -19.73 17.49
N ILE A 154 -13.53 -19.77 16.33
CA ILE A 154 -12.86 -20.98 15.81
C ILE A 154 -11.39 -21.09 16.26
N THR A 155 -10.80 -20.02 16.81
CA THR A 155 -9.39 -19.96 17.22
C THR A 155 -9.22 -19.84 18.71
#